data_AF-A0AAE5AFT8-F1
#
_entry.id   AF-A0AAE5AFT8-F1
#
_cell.length_a   1.000
_cell.length_b   1.000
_cell.length_c   1.000
_cell.angle_alpha   90.00
_cell.angle_beta   90.00
_cell.angle_gamma   90.00
#
_symmetry.space_group_name_H-M   'P 1'
#
loop_
_entity.id
_entity.type
_entity.pdbx_description
1 polymer ?
#
loop_
_entity_poly.entity_id
_entity_poly.type
_entity_poly.pdbx_seq_one_letter_code
_entity_poly.pdbx_strand_id
1 'polypeptide(L)'
;MSTPTDNPWPALRVADWEPTRDTLHMWTQIVGKIRLAHSPLVNHWWQVTFYVSPRGLTTSSIPYRNRLFDMEFDFVDHVLAIRTSDGGSGSVALAS
;
A
#
# COMPACT_ATOMS: atom_id res chain seq x y z
N MET A 1 32.12 14.28 23.67
CA MET A 1 31.83 12.88 24.03
C MET A 1 30.35 12.66 23.74
N SER A 2 30.02 12.13 22.57
CA SER A 2 28.62 11.91 22.17
C SER A 2 28.09 10.68 22.89
N THR A 3 27.02 10.82 23.67
CA THR A 3 26.26 9.70 24.22
C THR A 3 25.78 8.80 23.07
N PRO A 4 25.74 7.46 23.24
CA PRO A 4 25.12 6.60 22.25
C PRO A 4 23.68 7.11 22.06
N THR A 5 23.34 7.52 20.85
CA THR A 5 22.00 7.96 20.49
C THR A 5 21.02 6.84 20.80
N ASP A 6 20.07 7.07 21.69
CA ASP A 6 18.85 6.28 21.81
C ASP A 6 18.29 6.09 20.40
N ASN A 7 18.18 4.85 19.96
CA ASN A 7 17.60 4.54 18.66
C ASN A 7 16.15 5.04 18.66
N PRO A 8 15.79 6.08 17.88
CA PRO A 8 14.44 6.65 17.91
C PRO A 8 13.39 5.71 17.29
N TRP A 9 13.84 4.61 16.67
CA TRP A 9 12.96 3.63 16.04
C TRP A 9 12.46 2.60 17.04
N PRO A 10 11.14 2.29 17.03
CA PRO A 10 10.60 1.23 17.87
C PRO A 10 11.16 -0.13 17.44
N ALA A 11 11.24 -1.07 18.38
CA ALA A 11 11.51 -2.47 18.04
C ALA A 11 10.35 -3.03 17.20
N LEU A 12 10.64 -3.57 16.02
CA LEU A 12 9.65 -4.19 15.12
C LEU A 12 9.85 -5.71 15.08
N ARG A 13 9.64 -6.41 16.21
CA ARG A 13 9.77 -7.87 16.25
C ARG A 13 8.55 -8.50 15.59
N VAL A 14 8.77 -9.39 14.63
CA VAL A 14 7.68 -10.04 13.87
C VAL A 14 6.64 -10.73 14.78
N ALA A 15 7.10 -11.32 15.89
CA ALA A 15 6.23 -12.00 16.85
C ALA A 15 5.19 -11.06 17.49
N ASP A 16 5.46 -9.75 17.56
CA ASP A 16 4.60 -8.78 18.25
C ASP A 16 3.42 -8.32 17.36
N TRP A 17 3.41 -8.63 16.05
CA TRP A 17 2.41 -8.12 15.09
C TRP A 17 2.05 -9.12 13.98
N GLU A 18 2.24 -10.42 14.21
CA GLU A 18 1.97 -11.47 13.23
C GLU A 18 0.54 -11.44 12.65
N PRO A 19 -0.55 -11.27 13.43
CA PRO A 19 -1.90 -11.16 12.87
C PRO A 19 -2.07 -9.96 11.93
N THR A 20 -1.46 -8.82 12.26
CA THR A 20 -1.46 -7.62 11.42
C THR A 20 -0.66 -7.86 10.14
N ARG A 21 0.51 -8.50 10.25
CA ARG A 21 1.35 -8.88 9.10
C ARG A 21 0.57 -9.72 8.11
N ASP A 22 -0.08 -10.78 8.59
CA ASP A 22 -0.77 -11.75 7.74
C ASP A 22 -1.96 -11.12 7.03
N THR A 23 -2.73 -10.31 7.77
CA THR A 23 -3.82 -9.52 7.20
C THR A 23 -3.31 -8.56 6.14
N LEU A 24 -2.30 -7.73 6.46
CA LEU A 24 -1.71 -6.79 5.51
C LEU A 24 -1.13 -7.51 4.29
N HIS A 25 -0.46 -8.64 4.50
CA HIS A 25 0.10 -9.44 3.42
C HIS A 25 -1.00 -9.91 2.45
N MET A 26 -2.10 -10.46 2.97
CA MET A 26 -3.24 -10.86 2.14
C MET A 26 -3.81 -9.67 1.36
N TRP A 27 -4.01 -8.52 2.01
CA TRP A 27 -4.51 -7.31 1.35
C TRP A 27 -3.57 -6.82 0.24
N THR A 28 -2.26 -6.80 0.47
CA THR A 28 -1.27 -6.43 -0.56
C THR A 28 -1.31 -7.39 -1.74
N GLN A 29 -1.58 -8.69 -1.54
CA GLN A 29 -1.79 -9.63 -2.63
C GLN A 29 -3.07 -9.31 -3.44
N ILE A 30 -4.18 -8.96 -2.79
CA ILE A 30 -5.42 -8.58 -3.46
C ILE A 30 -5.18 -7.34 -4.34
N VAL A 31 -4.62 -6.28 -3.77
CA VAL A 31 -4.36 -5.03 -4.50
C VAL A 31 -3.32 -5.24 -5.61
N GLY A 32 -2.30 -6.06 -5.35
CA GLY A 32 -1.31 -6.45 -6.37
C GLY A 32 -1.96 -7.16 -7.56
N LYS A 33 -2.92 -8.06 -7.32
CA LYS A 33 -3.67 -8.75 -8.39
C LYS A 33 -4.56 -7.79 -9.19
N ILE A 34 -5.17 -6.79 -8.55
CA ILE A 34 -5.95 -5.75 -9.25
C ILE A 34 -5.04 -4.98 -10.20
N ARG A 35 -3.88 -4.53 -9.70
CA ARG A 35 -2.91 -3.80 -10.52
C ARG A 35 -2.37 -4.65 -11.67
N LEU A 36 -2.08 -5.93 -11.41
CA LEU A 36 -1.64 -6.91 -12.39
C LEU A 36 -2.64 -7.05 -13.55
N ALA A 37 -3.94 -7.12 -13.24
CA ALA A 37 -4.99 -7.34 -14.23
C ALA A 37 -5.26 -6.11 -15.13
N HIS A 38 -4.92 -4.91 -14.65
CA HIS A 38 -5.30 -3.65 -15.29
C HIS A 38 -4.14 -2.82 -15.84
N SER A 39 -2.90 -3.11 -15.43
CA SER A 39 -1.73 -2.40 -15.93
C SER A 39 -1.15 -3.09 -17.16
N PRO A 40 -0.68 -2.34 -18.18
CA PRO A 40 0.06 -2.92 -19.29
C PRO A 40 1.26 -3.73 -18.78
N LEU A 41 1.50 -4.90 -19.38
CA LEU A 41 2.65 -5.72 -19.01
C LEU A 41 3.95 -4.95 -19.29
N VAL A 42 4.77 -4.78 -18.27
CA VAL A 42 6.14 -4.27 -18.35
C VAL A 42 7.07 -5.44 -18.05
N ASN A 43 8.29 -5.40 -18.61
CA ASN A 43 9.30 -6.44 -18.40
C ASN A 43 9.40 -6.86 -16.94
N HIS A 44 9.44 -8.18 -16.72
CA HIS A 44 9.53 -8.81 -15.39
C HIS A 44 8.45 -8.36 -14.39
N TRP A 45 7.25 -7.99 -14.86
CA TRP A 45 6.15 -7.58 -13.99
C TRP A 45 6.45 -6.34 -13.12
N TRP A 46 7.42 -5.52 -13.54
CA TRP A 46 7.83 -4.32 -12.80
C TRP A 46 6.70 -3.30 -12.61
N GLN A 47 5.63 -3.41 -13.37
CA GLN A 47 4.43 -2.59 -13.20
C GLN A 47 3.60 -2.94 -11.96
N VAL A 48 3.97 -3.88 -11.09
CA VAL A 48 3.11 -4.38 -9.99
C VAL A 48 3.67 -4.02 -8.60
N THR A 49 4.73 -3.22 -8.51
CA THR A 49 5.40 -2.88 -7.24
C THR A 49 4.71 -1.77 -6.45
N PHE A 50 4.45 -1.97 -5.16
CA PHE A 50 4.01 -0.85 -4.30
C PHE A 50 5.12 0.19 -4.13
N TYR A 51 4.74 1.46 -4.15
CA TYR A 51 5.62 2.58 -3.83
C TYR A 51 5.34 3.08 -2.43
N VAL A 52 6.39 3.45 -1.70
CA VAL A 52 6.25 4.03 -0.36
C VAL A 52 5.83 5.49 -0.48
N SER A 53 4.80 5.86 0.27
CA SER A 53 4.41 7.25 0.50
C SER A 53 4.63 7.60 1.99
N PRO A 54 4.56 8.87 2.39
CA PRO A 54 4.57 9.24 3.80
C PRO A 54 3.43 8.62 4.63
N ARG A 55 2.37 8.11 3.99
CA ARG A 55 1.19 7.53 4.65
C ARG A 55 1.15 6.01 4.60
N GLY A 56 1.87 5.38 3.67
CA GLY A 56 1.99 3.93 3.57
C GLY A 56 2.44 3.45 2.20
N LEU A 57 1.60 2.68 1.52
CA LEU A 57 1.93 1.99 0.26
C LEU A 57 0.92 2.29 -0.84
N THR A 58 1.37 2.79 -1.99
CA THR A 58 0.51 3.14 -3.14
C THR A 58 0.85 2.34 -4.40
N THR A 59 -0.16 2.11 -5.23
CA THR A 59 -0.01 1.48 -6.55
C THR A 59 0.48 2.40 -7.65
N SER A 60 0.53 3.73 -7.46
CA SER A 60 0.52 4.69 -8.58
C SER A 60 -0.71 4.49 -9.49
N SER A 61 -0.78 5.24 -10.59
CA SER A 61 -1.91 5.21 -11.53
C SER A 61 -2.06 3.86 -12.23
N ILE A 62 -3.25 3.30 -12.13
CA ILE A 62 -3.71 2.08 -12.79
C ILE A 62 -4.73 2.48 -13.87
N PRO A 63 -4.53 2.12 -15.14
CA PRO A 63 -5.52 2.35 -16.19
C PRO A 63 -6.78 1.49 -16.00
N TYR A 64 -7.95 2.08 -16.22
CA TYR A 64 -9.21 1.34 -16.26
C TYR A 64 -10.19 2.00 -17.25
N ARG A 65 -10.43 1.34 -18.38
CA ARG A 65 -11.26 1.88 -19.48
C ARG A 65 -10.75 3.24 -19.95
N ASN A 66 -11.53 4.31 -19.78
CA ASN A 66 -11.22 5.68 -20.18
C ASN A 66 -10.75 6.56 -19.00
N ARG A 67 -10.35 5.96 -17.87
CA ARG A 67 -9.91 6.66 -16.67
C ARG A 67 -8.70 6.00 -16.02
N LEU A 68 -8.10 6.71 -15.08
CA LEU A 68 -7.10 6.22 -14.16
C LEU A 68 -7.69 6.12 -12.75
N PHE A 69 -7.17 5.18 -11.97
CA PHE A 69 -7.38 5.14 -10.53
C PHE A 69 -6.08 4.76 -9.81
N ASP A 70 -5.96 5.10 -8.55
CA ASP A 70 -4.91 4.57 -7.68
C ASP A 70 -5.52 3.93 -6.44
N MET A 71 -4.71 3.13 -5.76
CA MET A 71 -5.02 2.56 -4.46
C MET A 71 -3.87 2.85 -3.52
N GLU A 72 -4.17 3.27 -2.29
CA GLU A 72 -3.19 3.55 -1.25
C GLU A 72 -3.61 2.91 0.06
N PHE A 73 -2.74 2.06 0.61
CA PHE A 73 -2.79 1.69 2.01
C PHE A 73 -2.34 2.89 2.83
N ASP A 74 -3.30 3.57 3.42
CA ASP A 74 -3.10 4.67 4.34
C ASP A 74 -3.06 4.11 5.77
N PHE A 75 -1.84 3.91 6.27
CA PHE A 75 -1.62 3.36 7.61
C PHE A 75 -1.84 4.39 8.72
N VAL A 76 -1.98 5.68 8.38
CA VAL A 76 -2.27 6.74 9.36
C VAL A 76 -3.77 6.80 9.64
N ASP A 77 -4.59 6.78 8.59
CA ASP A 77 -6.05 6.82 8.74
C ASP A 77 -6.68 5.42 8.78
N HIS A 78 -5.87 4.36 8.72
CA HIS A 78 -6.31 2.95 8.74
C HIS A 78 -7.31 2.59 7.64
N VAL A 79 -7.04 3.04 6.41
CA VAL A 79 -7.91 2.77 5.25
C VAL A 79 -7.11 2.33 4.02
N LEU A 80 -7.72 1.50 3.19
CA LEU A 80 -7.37 1.37 1.79
C LEU A 80 -8.16 2.43 1.02
N ALA A 81 -7.50 3.52 0.65
CA ALA A 81 -8.08 4.58 -0.16
C ALA A 81 -8.03 4.21 -1.64
N ILE A 82 -9.10 4.52 -2.38
CA ILE A 82 -9.21 4.36 -3.82
C ILE A 82 -9.62 5.71 -4.40
N ARG A 83 -8.83 6.23 -5.34
CA ARG A 83 -9.06 7.55 -5.95
C ARG A 83 -9.11 7.41 -7.45
N THR A 84 -10.02 8.13 -8.11
CA THR A 84 -10.16 8.12 -9.57
C THR A 84 -9.80 9.50 -10.14
N SER A 85 -9.27 9.49 -11.37
CA SER A 85 -8.87 10.72 -12.10
C SER A 85 -10.00 11.70 -12.39
N ASP A 86 -11.27 11.28 -12.26
CA ASP A 86 -12.48 12.12 -12.40
C ASP A 86 -12.96 12.70 -11.06
N GLY A 87 -12.16 12.60 -9.99
CA GLY A 87 -12.45 13.17 -8.67
C GLY A 87 -13.27 12.27 -7.75
N GLY A 88 -13.59 11.05 -8.19
CA GLY A 88 -14.24 10.04 -7.35
C GLY A 88 -13.29 9.46 -6.30
N SER A 89 -13.87 9.02 -5.18
CA SER A 89 -13.13 8.35 -4.12
C SER A 89 -13.99 7.32 -3.39
N GLY A 90 -13.36 6.26 -2.91
CA GLY A 90 -13.93 5.29 -1.99
C GLY A 90 -12.87 4.77 -1.03
N SER A 91 -13.28 4.13 0.06
CA SER A 91 -12.34 3.53 1.00
C SER A 91 -12.89 2.25 1.61
N VAL A 92 -11.97 1.41 2.06
CA VAL A 92 -12.25 0.24 2.89
C VAL A 92 -11.44 0.36 4.17
N ALA A 93 -12.08 0.17 5.32
CA ALA A 93 -11.37 0.16 6.60
C ALA A 93 -10.39 -1.02 6.64
N LEU A 94 -9.14 -0.74 7.01
CA LEU A 94 -8.17 -1.78 7.37
C LEU A 94 -8.52 -2.19 8.80
N ALA A 95 -9.34 -3.24 8.92
CA ALA A 95 -9.82 -3.71 10.22
C ALA A 95 -8.66 -3.93 11.20
N SER A 96 -8.86 -3.46 12.44
CA SER A 96 -8.07 -3.81 13.62
C SER A 96 -8.44 -5.19 14.14
#